data_AF-A0A936QFJ3-F1
#
_entry.id   AF-A0A936QFJ3-F1
#
_cell.length_a   1.000
_cell.length_b   1.000
_cell.length_c   1.000
_cell.angle_alpha   90.00
_cell.angle_beta   90.00
_cell.angle_gamma   90.00
#
_symmetry.space_group_name_H-M   'P 1'
#
loop_
_entity.id
_entity.type
_entity.pdbx_description
1 polymer ?
#
loop_
_entity_poly.entity_id
_entity_poly.type
_entity_poly.pdbx_seq_one_letter_code
_entity_poly.pdbx_strand_id
1 'polypeptide(L)'
;MSALVSAGYKLNEFDELSKTPLHYAVEGEHYKAVQWLLESGAEVDAHQEELIGETALCQAARQSYPEMVELLLKEGADPDIPGWMQISARIRAQGRKDEEGRKIAALIEKHKPSKADPGGRR
;
A
#
# COMPACT_ATOMS: atom_id res chain seq x y z
N MET A 1 23.91 4.30 0.71
CA MET A 1 22.49 4.18 0.34
C MET A 1 22.16 4.94 -0.97
N SER A 2 23.01 5.86 -1.45
CA SER A 2 22.88 6.50 -2.78
C SER A 2 23.23 5.62 -3.98
N ALA A 3 23.79 4.42 -3.76
CA ALA A 3 24.28 3.55 -4.82
C ALA A 3 23.19 2.71 -5.53
N LEU A 4 22.01 2.51 -4.91
CA LEU A 4 20.93 1.72 -5.53
C LEU A 4 20.15 2.51 -6.59
N VAL A 5 19.92 3.81 -6.37
CA VAL A 5 19.11 4.64 -7.29
C VAL A 5 19.83 4.86 -8.63
N SER A 6 21.18 4.97 -8.63
CA SER A 6 21.97 5.16 -9.86
C SER A 6 22.14 3.90 -10.72
N ALA A 7 21.67 2.73 -10.28
CA ALA A 7 21.88 1.46 -10.99
C ALA A 7 20.70 1.03 -11.90
N GLY A 8 19.66 1.88 -12.07
CA GLY A 8 18.48 1.51 -12.86
C GLY A 8 17.61 0.47 -12.16
N TYR A 9 17.57 0.49 -10.82
CA TYR A 9 16.68 -0.36 -10.04
C TYR A 9 15.23 -0.09 -10.43
N LYS A 10 14.53 -1.12 -10.90
CA LYS A 10 13.11 -1.05 -11.20
C LYS A 10 12.31 -1.11 -9.90
N LEU A 11 12.11 0.05 -9.27
CA LEU A 11 11.37 0.19 -8.00
C LEU A 11 9.90 -0.26 -8.12
N ASN A 12 9.37 -0.29 -9.34
CA ASN A 12 7.99 -0.65 -9.64
C ASN A 12 7.89 -1.98 -10.40
N GLU A 13 8.99 -2.71 -10.57
CA GLU A 13 8.88 -4.06 -11.14
C GLU A 13 8.36 -5.05 -10.11
N PHE A 14 7.42 -5.87 -10.58
CA PHE A 14 6.87 -6.98 -9.85
C PHE A 14 7.77 -8.20 -10.03
N ASP A 15 7.99 -8.93 -8.94
CA ASP A 15 8.60 -10.26 -8.98
C ASP A 15 7.58 -11.36 -9.34
N GLU A 16 8.02 -12.63 -9.31
CA GLU A 16 7.16 -13.79 -9.56
C GLU A 16 5.99 -13.95 -8.55
N LEU A 17 6.04 -13.23 -7.43
CA LEU A 17 5.00 -13.18 -6.40
C LEU A 17 4.12 -11.93 -6.52
N SER A 18 4.27 -11.14 -7.59
CA SER A 18 3.60 -9.86 -7.79
C SER A 18 3.91 -8.83 -6.69
N LYS A 19 5.11 -8.88 -6.13
CA LYS A 19 5.59 -7.94 -5.12
C LYS A 19 6.66 -7.01 -5.69
N THR A 20 6.53 -5.74 -5.35
CA THR A 20 7.58 -4.72 -5.54
C THR A 20 8.42 -4.60 -4.26
N PRO A 21 9.60 -3.92 -4.31
CA PRO A 21 10.37 -3.59 -3.11
C PRO A 21 9.56 -2.91 -2.00
N LEU A 22 8.53 -2.14 -2.34
CA LEU A 22 7.64 -1.50 -1.38
C LEU A 22 6.83 -2.53 -0.57
N HIS A 23 6.35 -3.60 -1.21
CA HIS A 23 5.62 -4.68 -0.53
C HIS A 23 6.51 -5.38 0.50
N TYR A 24 7.75 -5.69 0.13
CA TYR A 24 8.71 -6.30 1.05
C TYR A 24 9.08 -5.37 2.22
N ALA A 25 9.20 -4.07 1.97
CA ALA A 25 9.46 -3.10 3.03
C ALA A 25 8.28 -3.00 4.02
N VAL A 26 7.04 -3.09 3.54
CA VAL A 26 5.84 -3.15 4.39
C VAL A 26 5.77 -4.47 5.15
N GLU A 27 6.05 -5.60 4.50
CA GLU A 27 6.05 -6.94 5.11
C GLU A 27 7.04 -7.04 6.28
N GLY A 28 8.21 -6.43 6.14
CA GLY A 28 9.24 -6.37 7.18
C GLY A 28 9.06 -5.25 8.21
N GLU A 29 7.98 -4.46 8.14
CA GLU A 29 7.76 -3.27 8.99
C GLU A 29 8.95 -2.28 8.94
N HIS A 30 9.61 -2.19 7.79
CA HIS A 30 10.79 -1.36 7.60
C HIS A 30 10.40 0.07 7.23
N TYR A 31 9.84 0.83 8.19
CA TYR A 31 9.36 2.21 7.99
C TYR A 31 10.36 3.11 7.26
N LYS A 32 11.64 3.06 7.61
CA LYS A 32 12.70 3.85 6.94
C LYS A 32 12.90 3.45 5.48
N ALA A 33 12.78 2.16 5.17
CA ALA A 33 12.87 1.68 3.79
C ALA A 33 11.63 2.10 3.00
N VAL A 34 10.44 2.06 3.59
CA VAL A 34 9.20 2.53 2.96
C VAL A 34 9.29 4.02 2.61
N GLN A 35 9.69 4.88 3.56
CA GLN A 35 9.89 6.30 3.26
C GLN A 35 10.90 6.52 2.15
N TRP A 36 12.06 5.85 2.24
CA TRP A 36 13.11 6.00 1.25
C TRP A 36 12.68 5.54 -0.15
N LEU A 37 11.91 4.45 -0.25
CA LEU A 37 11.39 3.95 -1.53
C LEU A 37 10.41 4.95 -2.14
N LEU A 38 9.49 5.49 -1.34
CA LEU A 38 8.50 6.48 -1.79
C LEU A 38 9.16 7.81 -2.18
N GLU A 39 10.13 8.29 -1.39
CA GLU A 39 10.96 9.45 -1.74
C GLU A 39 11.79 9.23 -3.01
N SER A 40 12.16 7.98 -3.30
CA SER A 40 12.89 7.59 -4.51
C SER A 40 11.98 7.43 -5.74
N GLY A 41 10.68 7.66 -5.61
CA GLY A 41 9.71 7.58 -6.71
C GLY A 41 9.10 6.18 -6.92
N ALA A 42 9.14 5.31 -5.91
CA ALA A 42 8.35 4.08 -5.95
C ALA A 42 6.86 4.40 -6.01
N GLU A 43 6.13 3.65 -6.82
CA GLU A 43 4.69 3.80 -6.96
C GLU A 43 3.98 3.23 -5.73
N VAL A 44 3.33 4.11 -4.96
CA VAL A 44 2.69 3.77 -3.68
C VAL A 44 1.54 2.77 -3.85
N ASP A 45 0.85 2.85 -4.98
CA ASP A 45 -0.32 2.05 -5.35
C ASP A 45 0.03 0.93 -6.35
N ALA A 46 1.32 0.58 -6.45
CA ALA A 46 1.76 -0.49 -7.34
C ALA A 46 1.03 -1.79 -6.98
N HIS A 47 0.26 -2.31 -7.92
CA HIS A 47 -0.39 -3.61 -7.82
C HIS A 47 -0.54 -4.20 -9.21
N GLN A 48 -0.70 -5.53 -9.26
CA GLN A 48 -0.89 -6.27 -10.50
C GLN A 48 -2.25 -6.96 -10.47
N GLU A 49 -3.26 -6.34 -11.09
CA GLU A 49 -4.66 -6.84 -11.09
C GLU A 49 -4.81 -8.28 -11.60
N GLU A 50 -3.93 -8.70 -12.52
CA GLU A 50 -3.95 -10.02 -13.15
C GLU A 50 -3.46 -11.15 -12.24
N LEU A 51 -2.71 -10.81 -11.19
CA LEU A 51 -2.14 -11.74 -10.21
C LEU A 51 -2.62 -11.36 -8.80
N ILE A 52 -2.00 -11.88 -7.73
CA ILE A 52 -2.48 -11.74 -6.34
C ILE A 52 -2.76 -10.27 -5.95
N GLY A 53 -2.14 -9.30 -6.65
CA GLY A 53 -2.67 -7.94 -6.80
C GLY A 53 -2.84 -7.17 -5.51
N GLU A 54 -2.15 -7.54 -4.43
CA GLU A 54 -2.23 -6.88 -3.13
C GLU A 54 -1.40 -5.58 -3.18
N THR A 55 -1.99 -4.43 -2.87
CA THR A 55 -1.23 -3.18 -2.68
C THR A 55 -0.48 -3.20 -1.35
N ALA A 56 0.60 -2.41 -1.26
CA ALA A 56 1.33 -2.16 -0.02
C ALA A 56 0.39 -1.72 1.13
N LEU A 57 -0.62 -0.90 0.83
CA LEU A 57 -1.62 -0.46 1.80
C LEU A 57 -2.55 -1.59 2.26
N CYS A 58 -3.03 -2.43 1.33
CA CYS A 58 -3.81 -3.61 1.68
C CYS A 58 -3.04 -4.57 2.58
N GLN A 59 -1.75 -4.78 2.28
CA GLN A 59 -0.87 -5.62 3.09
C GLN A 59 -0.69 -5.06 4.51
N ALA A 60 -0.44 -3.76 4.65
CA ALA A 60 -0.35 -3.10 5.95
C ALA A 60 -1.67 -3.20 6.75
N ALA A 61 -2.81 -2.99 6.09
CA ALA A 61 -4.13 -3.12 6.70
C ALA A 61 -4.42 -4.58 7.13
N ARG A 62 -3.98 -5.56 6.34
CA ARG A 62 -4.10 -6.99 6.64
C ARG A 62 -3.27 -7.38 7.86
N GLN A 63 -2.05 -6.88 7.96
CA GLN A 63 -1.12 -7.21 9.03
C GLN A 63 -1.40 -6.44 10.33
N SER A 64 -2.31 -5.46 10.32
CA SER A 64 -2.64 -4.62 11.48
C SER A 64 -1.56 -3.62 11.85
N TYR A 65 -0.94 -2.97 10.88
CA TYR A 65 0.12 -1.97 11.10
C TYR A 65 -0.44 -0.54 10.96
N PRO A 66 -1.07 0.04 11.99
CA PRO A 66 -1.69 1.36 11.89
C PRO A 66 -0.70 2.47 11.55
N GLU A 67 0.52 2.42 12.09
CA GLU A 67 1.58 3.40 11.78
C GLU A 67 2.02 3.30 10.31
N MET A 68 2.09 2.09 9.77
CA MET A 68 2.46 1.88 8.36
C MET A 68 1.35 2.34 7.42
N VAL A 69 0.09 2.07 7.79
CA VAL A 69 -1.08 2.58 7.08
C VAL A 69 -1.08 4.11 7.08
N GLU A 70 -0.83 4.75 8.23
CA GLU A 70 -0.78 6.21 8.30
C GLU A 70 0.32 6.78 7.39
N LEU A 71 1.49 6.14 7.36
CA LEU A 71 2.59 6.53 6.48
C LEU A 71 2.21 6.42 5.01
N LEU A 72 1.70 5.26 4.57
CA LEU A 72 1.30 5.04 3.18
C LEU A 72 0.18 6.01 2.75
N LEU A 73 -0.81 6.25 3.62
CA LEU A 73 -1.87 7.24 3.36
C LEU A 73 -1.30 8.66 3.24
N LYS A 74 -0.34 9.06 4.08
CA LYS A 74 0.32 10.37 3.97
C LYS A 74 1.05 10.56 2.64
N GLU A 75 1.62 9.49 2.11
CA GLU A 75 2.30 9.47 0.80
C GLU A 75 1.32 9.31 -0.37
N GLY A 76 0.01 9.33 -0.11
CA GLY A 76 -1.04 9.39 -1.13
C GLY A 76 -1.59 8.04 -1.58
N ALA A 77 -1.36 6.96 -0.83
CA ALA A 77 -1.93 5.64 -1.13
C ALA A 77 -3.46 5.67 -1.19
N ASP A 78 -4.05 5.01 -2.18
CA ASP A 78 -5.50 4.90 -2.30
C ASP A 78 -6.05 3.67 -1.54
N PRO A 79 -6.86 3.88 -0.48
CA PRO A 79 -7.44 2.79 0.31
C PRO A 79 -8.55 2.00 -0.40
N ASP A 80 -9.01 2.47 -1.56
CA ASP A 80 -10.07 1.85 -2.33
C ASP A 80 -9.56 0.91 -3.43
N ILE A 81 -8.25 0.90 -3.71
CA ILE A 81 -7.68 -0.03 -4.68
C ILE A 81 -7.86 -1.47 -4.17
N PRO A 82 -8.46 -2.35 -4.99
CA PRO A 82 -8.64 -3.74 -4.62
C PRO A 82 -7.30 -4.44 -4.51
N GLY A 83 -7.09 -5.10 -3.37
CA GLY A 83 -5.99 -6.03 -3.18
C GLY A 83 -6.39 -7.46 -3.55
N TRP A 84 -5.76 -8.41 -2.86
CA TRP A 84 -6.12 -9.82 -2.94
C TRP A 84 -7.62 -10.07 -2.70
N MET A 85 -8.23 -10.91 -3.54
CA MET A 85 -9.68 -11.24 -3.54
C MET A 85 -10.61 -10.04 -3.83
N GLN A 86 -10.13 -9.00 -4.49
CA GLN A 86 -10.89 -7.76 -4.72
C GLN A 86 -11.28 -7.04 -3.42
N ILE A 87 -10.52 -7.27 -2.34
CA ILE A 87 -10.76 -6.64 -1.04
C ILE A 87 -9.78 -5.48 -0.89
N SER A 88 -10.31 -4.26 -0.83
CA SER A 88 -9.50 -3.06 -0.59
C SER A 88 -9.13 -2.89 0.89
N ALA A 89 -8.14 -2.03 1.17
CA ALA A 89 -7.71 -1.71 2.52
C ALA A 89 -8.87 -1.19 3.38
N ARG A 90 -9.76 -0.36 2.79
CA ARG A 90 -10.97 0.14 3.47
C ARG A 90 -11.89 -1.00 3.89
N ILE A 91 -12.23 -1.91 2.99
CA ILE A 91 -13.14 -3.04 3.29
C ILE A 91 -12.52 -3.95 4.35
N ARG A 92 -11.20 -4.19 4.26
CA ARG A 92 -10.48 -5.01 5.23
C ARG A 92 -10.46 -4.38 6.62
N ALA A 93 -10.30 -3.07 6.71
CA ALA A 93 -10.35 -2.34 7.97
C ALA A 93 -11.76 -2.35 8.60
N GLN A 94 -12.81 -2.17 7.79
CA GLN A 94 -14.20 -2.21 8.26
C GLN A 94 -14.64 -3.58 8.78
N GLY A 95 -14.10 -4.66 8.21
CA GLY A 95 -14.41 -6.04 8.65
C GLY A 95 -13.80 -6.45 9.99
N ARG A 96 -12.91 -5.64 10.57
CA ARG A 96 -12.15 -6.00 11.77
C ARG A 96 -12.75 -5.47 13.06
N LYS A 97 -12.69 -6.31 14.11
CA LYS A 97 -13.18 -5.98 15.47
C LYS A 97 -12.05 -5.65 16.46
N ASP A 98 -10.81 -5.78 16.03
CA ASP A 98 -9.63 -5.54 16.86
C ASP A 98 -9.38 -4.04 17.05
N GLU A 99 -8.61 -3.67 18.08
CA GLU A 99 -8.30 -2.28 18.36
C GLU A 99 -7.51 -1.62 17.21
N GLU A 100 -6.53 -2.34 16.66
CA GLU A 100 -5.72 -1.88 15.54
C GLU A 100 -6.56 -1.75 14.26
N GLY A 101 -7.47 -2.69 14.01
CA GLY A 101 -8.41 -2.62 12.90
C GLY A 101 -9.30 -1.38 12.96
N ARG A 102 -9.81 -1.03 14.15
CA ARG A 102 -10.57 0.21 14.38
C ARG A 102 -9.71 1.46 14.14
N LYS A 103 -8.45 1.45 14.58
CA LYS A 103 -7.51 2.56 14.33
C LYS A 103 -7.26 2.74 12.83
N ILE A 104 -7.01 1.64 12.12
CA ILE A 104 -6.81 1.63 10.66
C ILE A 104 -8.06 2.15 9.95
N ALA A 105 -9.25 1.70 10.34
CA ALA A 105 -10.50 2.20 9.77
C ALA A 105 -10.66 3.71 10.01
N ALA A 106 -10.37 4.19 11.23
CA ALA A 106 -10.41 5.62 11.54
C ALA A 106 -9.39 6.44 10.74
N LEU A 107 -8.19 5.91 10.51
CA LEU A 107 -7.16 6.54 9.66
C LEU A 107 -7.63 6.65 8.21
N ILE A 108 -8.18 5.57 7.65
CA ILE A 108 -8.70 5.52 6.28
C ILE A 108 -9.92 6.46 6.12
N GLU A 109 -10.84 6.51 7.08
CA GLU A 109 -12.00 7.41 7.02
C GLU A 109 -11.58 8.90 7.10
N LYS A 110 -10.55 9.20 7.90
CA LYS A 110 -9.99 10.55 7.99
C LYS A 110 -9.29 10.96 6.69
N HIS A 111 -8.68 9.99 6.01
CA HIS A 111 -7.97 10.21 4.75
C HIS A 111 -8.92 10.00 3.57
N LYS A 112 -9.66 11.05 3.20
CA LYS A 112 -10.47 11.01 1.97
C LYS A 112 -9.55 10.83 0.77
N PRO A 113 -9.86 9.90 -0.16
CA PRO A 113 -9.05 9.70 -1.34
C PRO A 113 -8.99 11.01 -2.14
N SER A 114 -7.77 11.48 -2.41
CA SER A 114 -7.51 12.72 -3.14
C SER A 114 -7.96 12.62 -4.62
N LYS A 115 -8.25 11.41 -5.11
CA LYS A 115 -8.74 11.16 -6.47
C LYS A 115 -9.99 10.28 -6.46
N ALA A 116 -11.11 10.87 -6.06
CA ALA A 116 -12.39 10.42 -6.60
C ALA A 116 -12.46 10.81 -8.09
N ASP A 117 -11.84 10.04 -8.97
CA ASP A 117 -12.20 10.05 -10.39
C ASP A 117 -13.16 8.88 -10.64
N PRO A 118 -14.46 9.14 -10.86
CA PRO A 118 -15.44 8.11 -11.15
C PRO A 118 -15.31 7.70 -12.62
N GLY A 119 -14.27 6.94 -12.98
CA GLY A 119 -14.11 6.48 -14.36
C GLY A 119 -12.98 5.47 -14.51
N GLY A 120 -13.19 4.24 -14.95
CA GLY A 120 -14.39 3.64 -15.47
C GLY A 120 -14.29 2.12 -15.43
N ARG A 121 -15.41 1.49 -15.12
CA ARG A 121 -15.68 0.14 -15.57
C ARG A 121 -15.78 0.17 -17.09
N ARG A 122 -15.04 -0.67 -17.80
CA ARG A 122 -15.45 -1.24 -19.07
C ARG A 122 -15.00 -2.68 -19.14
#